data_AF-A0A075LU71-F1
#
_entry.id   AF-A0A075LU71-F1
#
_cell.length_a   1.000
_cell.length_b   1.000
_cell.length_c   1.000
_cell.angle_alpha   90.00
_cell.angle_beta   90.00
_cell.angle_gamma   90.00
#
_symmetry.space_group_name_H-M   'P 1'
#
loop_
_entity.id
_entity.type
_entity.pdbx_description
1 polymer ?
#
loop_
_entity_poly.entity_id
_entity_poly.type
_entity_poly.pdbx_seq_one_letter_code
_entity_poly.pdbx_strand_id
1 'polypeptide(L)'
;MDTGTHLTKKTTCLHLTSVKTRNIIVNYSDTDVLGMIYDTFSVLLNRQRKNGLNASLKFELSPGETQFFIRKKIPGILHVKLAEKGVKFTLLTKKGNLVITDLSKLITFFGAINLKYDGSSLRIEHRGKSQEFIEVRDINQVDFSVNTYIFKDDRFILVKPPRPDAPPLVTKLLYLSKLFKRVFLVEGESDEAILRVFMEKLGIKEDVVFLWLDGKDNLTEILKRAPLPPNVLAIVDNDYPQESLNIHKWKRGEIEDYLLVPDAISKLLNKKGIDVDRDEIEKELQRLSGAKGSAVLKGIFKKYGLNYLKVRDGPRLAEYISKKDIDEEIVEVIKFAYAQNF
;
A
#
# COMPACT_ATOMS: atom_id res chain seq x y z
N MET A 1 6.12 -25.79 -34.12
CA MET A 1 4.98 -24.88 -33.94
C MET A 1 5.40 -23.87 -32.90
N ASP A 2 5.85 -22.70 -33.33
CA ASP A 2 6.26 -21.60 -32.46
C ASP A 2 5.02 -20.95 -31.85
N THR A 3 4.77 -21.19 -30.56
CA THR A 3 3.81 -20.42 -29.78
C THR A 3 4.48 -19.13 -29.33
N GLY A 4 4.55 -18.16 -30.25
CA GLY A 4 4.99 -16.80 -29.97
C GLY A 4 4.14 -16.18 -28.86
N THR A 5 4.74 -16.02 -27.68
CA THR A 5 4.13 -15.32 -26.55
C THR A 5 4.10 -13.84 -26.89
N HIS A 6 2.96 -13.34 -27.36
CA HIS A 6 2.71 -11.92 -27.51
C HIS A 6 2.65 -11.27 -26.11
N LEU A 7 3.80 -10.82 -25.62
CA LEU A 7 3.89 -9.89 -24.50
C LEU A 7 3.24 -8.56 -24.91
N THR A 8 1.96 -8.40 -24.56
CA THR A 8 1.28 -7.11 -24.68
C THR A 8 1.99 -6.10 -23.77
N LYS A 9 2.73 -5.19 -24.38
CA LYS A 9 3.46 -4.11 -23.70
C LYS A 9 2.50 -3.23 -22.90
N LYS A 10 2.48 -3.43 -21.58
CA LYS A 10 1.80 -2.53 -20.65
C LYS A 10 2.48 -1.17 -20.69
N THR A 11 1.68 -0.11 -20.76
CA THR A 11 2.13 1.29 -20.76
C THR A 11 1.87 1.86 -19.37
N THR A 12 2.93 2.22 -18.64
CA THR A 12 2.84 2.91 -17.34
C THR A 12 2.50 4.39 -17.60
N CYS A 13 1.55 4.96 -16.86
CA CYS A 13 1.15 6.37 -17.00
C CYS A 13 1.15 7.07 -15.65
N LEU A 14 2.06 8.03 -15.48
CA LEU A 14 2.24 8.90 -14.33
C LEU A 14 1.74 10.31 -14.70
N HIS A 15 0.84 10.84 -13.88
CA HIS A 15 0.21 12.14 -14.08
C HIS A 15 0.72 13.13 -13.03
N LEU A 16 1.57 14.10 -13.37
CA LEU A 16 2.10 15.06 -12.37
C LEU A 16 1.31 16.37 -12.43
N THR A 17 0.50 16.62 -11.41
CA THR A 17 -0.29 17.86 -11.26
C THR A 17 0.37 18.76 -10.22
N SER A 18 0.52 20.06 -10.56
CA SER A 18 1.05 21.14 -9.70
C SER A 18 2.54 21.08 -9.32
N VAL A 19 3.22 22.21 -9.51
CA VAL A 19 4.64 22.40 -9.21
C VAL A 19 4.79 23.22 -7.93
N LYS A 20 4.60 22.58 -6.77
CA LYS A 20 4.97 23.02 -5.40
C LYS A 20 4.57 21.99 -4.31
N THR A 21 4.50 20.71 -4.66
CA THR A 21 3.87 19.68 -3.81
C THR A 21 4.78 18.48 -3.58
N ARG A 22 4.75 17.94 -2.36
CA ARG A 22 5.20 16.59 -2.04
C ARG A 22 4.15 15.61 -2.57
N ASN A 23 4.60 14.57 -3.26
CA ASN A 23 3.77 13.52 -3.83
C ASN A 23 4.14 12.21 -3.15
N ILE A 24 3.15 11.42 -2.79
CA ILE A 24 3.37 10.11 -2.17
C ILE A 24 3.08 9.03 -3.20
N ILE A 25 4.02 8.10 -3.40
CA ILE A 25 3.84 6.89 -4.19
C ILE A 25 3.72 5.72 -3.23
N VAL A 26 2.55 5.10 -3.19
CA VAL A 26 2.32 3.87 -2.43
C VAL A 26 2.69 2.70 -3.32
N ASN A 27 3.75 1.99 -2.96
CA ASN A 27 4.26 0.85 -3.69
C ASN A 27 4.25 -0.40 -2.78
N TYR A 28 3.42 -1.36 -3.14
CA TYR A 28 3.30 -2.64 -2.41
C TYR A 28 4.25 -3.71 -2.95
N SER A 29 5.05 -3.41 -3.97
CA SER A 29 5.99 -4.34 -4.60
C SER A 29 7.44 -4.05 -4.21
N ASP A 30 8.34 -4.99 -4.47
CA ASP A 30 9.79 -4.77 -4.34
C ASP A 30 10.41 -4.02 -5.52
N THR A 31 9.59 -3.57 -6.46
CA THR A 31 10.04 -2.77 -7.60
C THR A 31 10.58 -1.42 -7.11
N ASP A 32 11.78 -1.03 -7.51
CA ASP A 32 12.31 0.31 -7.24
C ASP A 32 11.65 1.34 -8.18
N VAL A 33 10.45 1.78 -7.80
CA VAL A 33 9.61 2.65 -8.64
C VAL A 33 10.25 4.02 -8.82
N LEU A 34 10.83 4.58 -7.76
CA LEU A 34 11.55 5.85 -7.85
C LEU A 34 12.81 5.74 -8.73
N GLY A 35 13.58 4.65 -8.61
CA GLY A 35 14.72 4.37 -9.48
C GLY A 35 14.31 4.24 -10.93
N MET A 36 13.20 3.54 -11.23
CA MET A 36 12.65 3.47 -12.58
C MET A 36 12.27 4.83 -13.16
N ILE A 37 11.68 5.72 -12.34
CA ILE A 37 11.38 7.10 -12.74
C ILE A 37 12.70 7.85 -12.97
N TYR A 38 13.66 7.76 -12.05
CA TYR A 38 14.97 8.41 -12.17
C TYR A 38 15.72 7.99 -13.44
N ASP A 39 15.83 6.69 -13.71
CA ASP A 39 16.51 6.15 -14.89
C ASP A 39 15.83 6.60 -16.19
N THR A 40 14.49 6.59 -16.19
CA THR A 40 13.67 7.11 -17.28
C THR A 40 14.00 8.56 -17.59
N PHE A 41 14.02 9.42 -16.58
CA PHE A 41 14.34 10.83 -16.73
C PHE A 41 15.82 11.07 -17.08
N SER A 42 16.73 10.29 -16.50
CA SER A 42 18.16 10.38 -16.78
C SER A 42 18.47 9.99 -18.22
N VAL A 43 17.81 8.94 -18.74
CA VAL A 43 17.86 8.56 -20.16
C VAL A 43 17.31 9.68 -21.05
N LEU A 44 16.19 10.30 -20.67
CA LEU A 44 15.60 11.44 -21.39
C LEU A 44 16.58 12.62 -21.48
N LEU A 45 17.22 12.96 -20.37
CA LEU A 45 18.19 14.05 -20.28
C LEU A 45 19.49 13.73 -21.02
N ASN A 46 19.98 12.49 -20.90
CA ASN A 46 21.28 12.05 -21.43
C ASN A 46 21.21 11.43 -22.83
N ARG A 47 20.04 11.41 -23.48
CA ARG A 47 19.84 10.96 -24.88
C ARG A 47 20.30 9.51 -25.17
N GLN A 48 20.35 8.61 -24.19
CA GLN A 48 20.70 7.20 -24.45
C GLN A 48 19.45 6.37 -24.77
N ARG A 49 19.39 5.75 -25.96
CA ARG A 49 18.37 4.74 -26.26
C ARG A 49 18.67 3.47 -25.45
N LYS A 50 18.05 3.30 -24.28
CA LYS A 50 18.00 2.00 -23.59
C LYS A 50 16.64 1.35 -23.77
N ASN A 51 16.68 0.04 -24.02
CA ASN A 51 15.59 -0.81 -24.44
C ASN A 51 14.47 -0.93 -23.38
N GLY A 52 13.22 -1.05 -23.84
CA GLY A 52 12.16 -1.75 -23.11
C GLY A 52 11.25 -0.97 -22.15
N LEU A 53 11.56 0.28 -21.77
CA LEU A 53 10.74 1.04 -20.81
C LEU A 53 9.57 1.77 -21.49
N ASN A 54 8.33 1.41 -21.15
CA ASN A 54 7.12 2.15 -21.52
C ASN A 54 6.56 2.94 -20.32
N ALA A 55 7.20 4.03 -19.95
CA ALA A 55 6.67 4.99 -18.99
C ALA A 55 6.01 6.16 -19.69
N SER A 56 5.04 6.81 -19.06
CA SER A 56 4.52 8.07 -19.55
C SER A 56 4.30 9.06 -18.44
N LEU A 57 4.66 10.32 -18.66
CA LEU A 57 4.74 11.38 -17.67
C LEU A 57 3.91 12.55 -18.17
N LYS A 58 3.10 13.18 -17.32
CA LYS A 58 2.37 14.40 -17.68
C LYS A 58 2.89 15.58 -16.87
N PHE A 59 3.24 16.67 -17.53
CA PHE A 59 3.65 17.93 -16.89
C PHE A 59 2.63 19.02 -17.21
N GLU A 60 2.08 19.67 -16.19
CA GLU A 60 1.31 20.88 -16.40
C GLU A 60 2.23 22.03 -16.81
N LEU A 61 1.92 22.65 -17.94
CA LEU A 61 2.62 23.79 -18.49
C LEU A 61 1.81 25.06 -18.24
N SER A 62 2.48 26.07 -17.71
CA SER A 62 2.00 27.44 -17.69
C SER A 62 1.77 27.96 -19.11
N PRO A 63 0.97 29.04 -19.28
CA PRO A 63 0.74 29.63 -20.60
C PRO A 63 2.03 30.03 -21.34
N GLY A 64 3.07 30.47 -20.63
CA GLY A 64 4.36 30.81 -21.24
C GLY A 64 5.15 29.59 -21.73
N GLU A 65 5.09 28.48 -20.99
CA GLU A 65 5.77 27.22 -21.37
C GLU A 65 5.08 26.58 -22.57
N THR A 66 3.75 26.61 -22.63
CA THR A 66 3.02 26.20 -23.83
C THR A 66 3.36 27.10 -25.03
N GLN A 67 3.48 28.42 -24.81
CA GLN A 67 3.86 29.36 -25.87
C GLN A 67 5.24 29.04 -26.45
N PHE A 68 6.19 28.57 -25.64
CA PHE A 68 7.49 28.11 -26.12
C PHE A 68 7.38 26.95 -27.13
N PHE A 69 6.50 25.99 -26.88
CA PHE A 69 6.32 24.83 -27.77
C PHE A 69 5.49 25.14 -29.01
N ILE A 70 4.38 25.86 -28.86
CA ILE A 70 3.35 25.97 -29.91
C ILE A 70 3.03 27.41 -30.32
N ARG A 71 3.82 28.39 -29.85
CA ARG A 71 3.64 29.83 -30.10
C ARG A 71 2.28 30.39 -29.68
N LYS A 72 1.53 29.68 -28.82
CA LYS A 72 0.23 30.11 -28.26
C LYS A 72 0.28 30.12 -26.73
N LYS A 73 -0.18 31.22 -26.13
CA LYS A 73 -0.16 31.44 -24.68
C LYS A 73 -1.41 30.88 -24.00
N ILE A 74 -1.45 29.56 -23.83
CA ILE A 74 -2.56 28.83 -23.19
C ILE A 74 -2.03 27.77 -22.22
N PRO A 75 -2.74 27.41 -21.14
CA PRO A 75 -2.33 26.27 -20.32
C PRO A 75 -2.39 24.96 -21.13
N GLY A 76 -1.50 24.03 -20.80
CA GLY A 76 -1.39 22.74 -21.49
C GLY A 76 -0.79 21.65 -20.60
N ILE A 77 -0.87 20.41 -21.02
CA ILE A 77 -0.30 19.24 -20.34
C ILE A 77 0.67 18.55 -21.31
N LEU A 78 1.96 18.57 -21.02
CA LEU A 78 2.95 17.82 -21.78
C LEU A 78 2.94 16.35 -21.36
N HIS A 79 2.43 15.47 -22.21
CA HIS A 79 2.50 14.03 -22.05
C HIS A 79 3.75 13.46 -22.75
N VAL A 80 4.71 13.02 -21.96
CA VAL A 80 5.89 12.27 -22.41
C VAL A 80 5.52 10.80 -22.39
N LYS A 81 5.80 10.06 -23.45
CA LYS A 81 5.67 8.59 -23.52
C LYS A 81 7.03 8.05 -23.92
N LEU A 82 7.71 7.38 -23.01
CA LEU A 82 8.78 6.45 -23.37
C LEU A 82 8.16 5.26 -24.09
N ALA A 83 8.76 4.88 -25.21
CA ALA A 83 8.43 3.68 -25.95
C ALA A 83 9.71 2.98 -26.38
N GLU A 84 9.57 1.74 -26.83
CA GLU A 84 10.69 0.92 -27.32
C GLU A 84 11.48 1.56 -28.47
N LYS A 85 10.83 2.43 -29.26
CA LYS A 85 11.44 3.18 -30.37
C LYS A 85 11.92 4.59 -29.98
N GLY A 86 12.00 4.87 -28.68
CA GLY A 86 12.38 6.18 -28.14
C GLY A 86 11.18 6.93 -27.54
N VAL A 87 11.30 8.25 -27.44
CA VAL A 87 10.40 9.07 -26.63
C VAL A 87 9.46 9.87 -27.51
N LYS A 88 8.16 9.74 -27.26
CA LYS A 88 7.11 10.56 -27.88
C LYS A 88 6.61 11.61 -26.91
N PHE A 89 6.68 12.87 -27.31
CA PHE A 89 6.16 13.99 -26.53
C PHE A 89 4.87 14.49 -27.18
N THR A 90 3.81 14.66 -26.40
CA THR A 90 2.50 15.11 -26.86
C THR A 90 1.98 16.19 -25.93
N LEU A 91 1.86 17.42 -26.42
CA LEU A 91 1.19 18.48 -25.68
C LEU A 91 -0.32 18.35 -25.84
N LEU A 92 -1.03 18.22 -24.74
CA LEU A 92 -2.49 18.23 -24.66
C LEU A 92 -2.93 19.64 -24.28
N THR A 93 -3.80 20.26 -25.07
CA THR A 93 -4.38 21.58 -24.80
C THR A 93 -5.90 21.51 -24.89
N LYS A 94 -6.61 22.54 -24.40
CA LYS A 94 -8.07 22.66 -24.63
C LYS A 94 -8.47 22.65 -26.11
N LYS A 95 -7.53 22.92 -27.02
CA LYS A 95 -7.75 22.98 -28.48
C LYS A 95 -7.30 21.71 -29.21
N GLY A 96 -6.90 20.66 -28.49
CA GLY A 96 -6.47 19.38 -29.07
C GLY A 96 -5.05 18.96 -28.68
N ASN A 97 -4.59 17.89 -29.32
CA ASN A 97 -3.31 17.23 -29.04
C ASN A 97 -2.28 17.59 -30.11
N LEU A 98 -1.08 18.00 -29.71
CA LEU A 98 0.03 18.27 -30.60
C LEU A 98 1.20 17.34 -30.26
N VAL A 99 1.69 16.57 -31.23
CA VAL A 99 2.94 15.83 -31.07
C VAL A 99 4.11 16.81 -31.18
N ILE A 100 4.94 16.89 -30.14
CA ILE A 100 6.15 17.70 -30.15
C ILE A 100 7.25 16.86 -30.79
N THR A 101 7.59 17.20 -32.04
CA THR A 101 8.64 16.56 -32.81
C THR A 101 10.00 17.26 -32.69
N ASP A 102 10.00 18.50 -32.20
CA ASP A 102 11.20 19.34 -32.04
C ASP A 102 11.96 18.94 -30.77
N LEU A 103 12.86 17.97 -30.94
CA LEU A 103 13.68 17.41 -29.86
C LEU A 103 14.61 18.47 -29.24
N SER A 104 15.03 19.49 -29.99
CA SER A 104 15.89 20.56 -29.49
C SER A 104 15.14 21.45 -28.50
N LYS A 105 13.90 21.84 -28.80
CA LYS A 105 13.05 22.57 -27.83
C LYS A 105 12.79 21.76 -26.57
N LEU A 106 12.57 20.46 -26.72
CA LEU A 106 12.40 19.58 -25.58
C LEU A 106 13.68 19.54 -24.73
N ILE A 107 14.86 19.41 -25.34
CA ILE A 107 16.12 19.44 -24.59
C ILE A 107 16.38 20.80 -23.96
N THR A 108 16.02 21.90 -24.60
CA THR A 108 16.09 23.24 -23.97
C THR A 108 15.14 23.35 -22.79
N PHE A 109 13.97 22.71 -22.86
CA PHE A 109 13.01 22.67 -21.76
C PHE A 109 13.49 21.76 -20.62
N PHE A 110 13.91 20.54 -20.93
CA PHE A 110 14.35 19.52 -19.98
C PHE A 110 15.76 19.74 -19.45
N GLY A 111 16.66 20.40 -20.19
CA GLY A 111 18.05 20.70 -19.77
C GLY A 111 18.15 21.68 -18.60
N ALA A 112 17.03 22.27 -18.19
CA ALA A 112 16.90 23.03 -16.95
C ALA A 112 16.28 22.18 -15.81
N ILE A 113 16.20 20.85 -15.96
CA ILE A 113 15.74 19.92 -14.94
C ILE A 113 16.94 19.30 -14.23
N ASN A 114 16.96 19.41 -12.91
CA ASN A 114 17.89 18.75 -12.02
C ASN A 114 17.17 17.62 -11.28
N LEU A 115 17.76 16.42 -11.29
CA LEU A 115 17.22 15.24 -10.63
C LEU A 115 18.10 14.87 -9.45
N LYS A 116 17.49 14.64 -8.28
CA LYS A 116 18.17 14.11 -7.10
C LYS A 116 17.41 12.89 -6.61
N TYR A 117 18.09 11.74 -6.56
CA TYR A 117 17.54 10.49 -6.05
C TYR A 117 18.46 9.98 -4.94
N ASP A 118 17.88 9.62 -3.80
CA ASP A 118 18.62 9.17 -2.60
C ASP A 118 18.27 7.74 -2.16
N GLY A 119 17.46 7.02 -2.95
CA GLY A 119 16.94 5.69 -2.60
C GLY A 119 15.54 5.71 -1.99
N SER A 120 15.18 6.78 -1.28
CA SER A 120 13.90 6.92 -0.57
C SER A 120 13.02 8.05 -1.11
N SER A 121 13.64 9.01 -1.77
CA SER A 121 12.99 10.16 -2.37
C SER A 121 13.58 10.47 -3.75
N LEU A 122 12.72 10.96 -4.64
CA LEU A 122 13.10 11.53 -5.92
C LEU A 122 12.66 12.98 -5.97
N ARG A 123 13.61 13.89 -6.13
CA ARG A 123 13.35 15.32 -6.32
C ARG A 123 13.64 15.74 -7.75
N ILE A 124 12.66 16.37 -8.37
CA ILE A 124 12.72 16.94 -9.71
C ILE A 124 12.65 18.46 -9.58
N GLU A 125 13.76 19.14 -9.81
CA GLU A 125 13.89 20.60 -9.75
C GLU A 125 13.88 21.18 -11.16
N HIS A 126 13.06 22.19 -11.43
CA HIS A 126 13.01 22.89 -12.71
C HIS A 126 12.76 24.38 -12.51
N ARG A 127 13.71 25.22 -12.95
CA ARG A 127 13.59 26.70 -12.93
C ARG A 127 13.14 27.26 -11.56
N GLY A 128 13.79 26.81 -10.49
CA GLY A 128 13.48 27.24 -9.12
C GLY A 128 12.22 26.64 -8.51
N LYS A 129 11.54 25.73 -9.21
CA LYS A 129 10.44 24.94 -8.66
C LYS A 129 10.93 23.51 -8.38
N SER A 130 10.36 22.86 -7.37
CA SER A 130 10.72 21.50 -6.97
C SER A 130 9.46 20.64 -6.82
N GLN A 131 9.56 19.38 -7.25
CA GLN A 131 8.60 18.31 -6.94
C GLN A 131 9.35 17.20 -6.23
N GLU A 132 8.83 16.75 -5.10
CA GLU A 132 9.38 15.63 -4.35
C GLU A 132 8.40 14.46 -4.44
N PHE A 133 8.93 13.28 -4.74
CA PHE A 133 8.24 12.00 -4.69
C PHE A 133 8.83 11.19 -3.55
N ILE A 134 7.97 10.69 -2.68
CA ILE A 134 8.35 9.80 -1.60
C ILE A 134 7.65 8.49 -1.84
N GLU A 135 8.42 7.41 -1.84
CA GLU A 135 7.87 6.07 -1.91
C GLU A 135 7.59 5.57 -0.50
N VAL A 136 6.40 5.01 -0.31
CA VAL A 136 5.98 4.39 0.93
C VAL A 136 5.43 3.01 0.65
N ARG A 137 5.71 2.06 1.54
CA ARG A 137 5.21 0.69 1.44
C ARG A 137 3.90 0.48 2.18
N ASP A 138 3.59 1.36 3.12
CA ASP A 138 2.44 1.26 4.00
C ASP A 138 1.46 2.41 3.76
N ILE A 139 0.24 2.06 3.34
CA ILE A 139 -0.85 2.99 3.05
C ILE A 139 -1.43 3.65 4.31
N ASN A 140 -1.26 3.01 5.46
CA ASN A 140 -1.79 3.50 6.72
C ASN A 140 -1.09 4.80 7.14
N GLN A 141 0.21 4.91 6.84
CA GLN A 141 1.05 6.08 7.13
C GLN A 141 0.87 7.26 6.15
N VAL A 142 0.06 7.07 5.10
CA VAL A 142 -0.14 8.08 4.06
C VAL A 142 -1.17 9.10 4.47
N ASP A 143 -0.77 10.37 4.48
CA ASP A 143 -1.70 11.48 4.51
C ASP A 143 -2.29 11.72 3.11
N PHE A 144 -3.59 11.49 2.95
CA PHE A 144 -4.29 11.68 1.68
C PHE A 144 -4.62 13.15 1.41
N SER A 145 -4.22 14.09 2.27
CA SER A 145 -4.31 15.54 2.02
C SER A 145 -3.38 16.00 0.89
N VAL A 146 -2.33 15.22 0.59
CA VAL A 146 -1.40 15.46 -0.53
C VAL A 146 -1.71 14.55 -1.72
N ASN A 147 -1.19 14.91 -2.89
CA ASN A 147 -1.31 14.09 -4.08
C ASN A 147 -0.68 12.70 -3.82
N THR A 148 -1.52 11.67 -3.85
CA THR A 148 -1.12 10.30 -3.59
C THR A 148 -1.30 9.47 -4.85
N TYR A 149 -0.32 8.64 -5.17
CA TYR A 149 -0.31 7.74 -6.31
C TYR A 149 -0.19 6.33 -5.80
N ILE A 150 -1.10 5.44 -6.19
CA ILE A 150 -0.96 4.01 -5.91
C ILE A 150 -0.28 3.38 -7.12
N PHE A 151 0.90 2.78 -6.91
CA PHE A 151 1.60 2.00 -7.92
C PHE A 151 1.12 0.55 -7.88
N LYS A 152 0.48 0.13 -8.97
CA LYS A 152 -0.12 -1.20 -9.10
C LYS A 152 -0.15 -1.68 -10.54
N ASP A 153 0.25 -2.93 -10.78
CA ASP A 153 0.30 -3.55 -12.10
C ASP A 153 1.01 -2.66 -13.16
N ASP A 154 2.15 -2.08 -12.78
CA ASP A 154 2.91 -1.14 -13.59
C ASP A 154 2.15 0.15 -13.94
N ARG A 155 1.19 0.58 -13.11
CA ARG A 155 0.41 1.80 -13.33
C ARG A 155 0.40 2.66 -12.08
N PHE A 156 0.47 3.97 -12.28
CA PHE A 156 0.21 4.94 -11.21
C PHE A 156 -1.23 5.37 -11.28
N ILE A 157 -1.91 5.27 -10.15
CA ILE A 157 -3.31 5.65 -10.02
C ILE A 157 -3.36 6.84 -9.08
N LEU A 158 -3.67 8.02 -9.64
CA LEU A 158 -3.83 9.23 -8.84
C LEU A 158 -5.07 9.08 -7.94
N VAL A 159 -4.82 9.11 -6.65
CA VAL A 159 -5.81 9.26 -5.61
C VAL A 159 -5.95 10.75 -5.36
N LYS A 160 -7.07 11.33 -5.79
CA LYS A 160 -7.34 12.74 -5.51
C LYS A 160 -7.58 12.91 -4.01
N PRO A 161 -7.11 14.02 -3.43
CA PRO A 161 -7.42 14.35 -2.05
C PRO A 161 -8.93 14.26 -1.80
N PRO A 162 -9.34 13.81 -0.61
CA PRO A 162 -10.75 13.79 -0.24
C PRO A 162 -11.36 15.18 -0.42
N ARG A 163 -12.67 15.22 -0.66
CA ARG A 163 -13.40 16.48 -0.46
C ARG A 163 -13.24 16.91 1.01
N PRO A 164 -13.22 18.21 1.33
CA PRO A 164 -13.01 18.68 2.71
C PRO A 164 -13.97 18.10 3.76
N ASP A 165 -15.12 17.59 3.34
CA ASP A 165 -16.19 17.01 4.16
C ASP A 165 -16.14 15.46 4.28
N ALA A 166 -15.26 14.81 3.53
CA ALA A 166 -15.12 13.35 3.55
C ALA A 166 -14.02 12.92 4.54
N PRO A 167 -14.33 12.05 5.53
CA PRO A 167 -13.33 11.49 6.41
C PRO A 167 -12.20 10.81 5.62
N PRO A 168 -10.92 11.01 6.00
CA PRO A 168 -9.79 10.43 5.28
C PRO A 168 -9.92 8.91 5.10
N LEU A 169 -10.32 8.19 6.15
CA LEU A 169 -10.43 6.73 6.14
C LEU A 169 -11.48 6.21 5.15
N VAL A 170 -12.66 6.86 5.08
CA VAL A 170 -13.71 6.53 4.09
C VAL A 170 -13.18 6.69 2.67
N THR A 171 -12.41 7.75 2.43
CA THR A 171 -11.80 8.00 1.13
C THR A 171 -10.76 6.93 0.79
N LYS A 172 -9.86 6.61 1.73
CA LYS A 172 -8.89 5.50 1.59
C LYS A 172 -9.62 4.22 1.19
N LEU A 173 -10.65 3.83 1.93
CA LEU A 173 -11.44 2.63 1.69
C LEU A 173 -12.08 2.60 0.29
N LEU A 174 -12.69 3.69 -0.15
CA LEU A 174 -13.33 3.77 -1.47
C LEU A 174 -12.35 3.63 -2.63
N TYR A 175 -11.12 4.13 -2.48
CA TYR A 175 -10.09 3.93 -3.50
C TYR A 175 -9.53 2.52 -3.44
N LEU A 176 -9.17 2.03 -2.24
CA LEU A 176 -8.60 0.70 -2.09
C LEU A 176 -9.56 -0.40 -2.56
N SER A 177 -10.85 -0.30 -2.24
CA SER A 177 -11.86 -1.28 -2.69
C SER A 177 -12.04 -1.34 -4.21
N LYS A 178 -11.69 -0.28 -4.96
CA LYS A 178 -11.71 -0.28 -6.43
C LYS A 178 -10.43 -0.85 -7.03
N LEU A 179 -9.34 -0.80 -6.29
CA LEU A 179 -8.02 -1.14 -6.79
C LEU A 179 -7.62 -2.55 -6.42
N PHE A 180 -7.95 -2.99 -5.21
CA PHE A 180 -7.55 -4.27 -4.66
C PHE A 180 -8.67 -5.28 -4.79
N LYS A 181 -8.29 -6.53 -5.03
CA LYS A 181 -9.25 -7.62 -5.02
C LYS A 181 -9.95 -7.70 -3.67
N ARG A 182 -9.22 -7.45 -2.58
CA ARG A 182 -9.76 -7.43 -1.21
C ARG A 182 -9.15 -6.33 -0.37
N VAL A 183 -9.95 -5.81 0.55
CA VAL A 183 -9.51 -4.88 1.59
C VAL A 183 -9.94 -5.43 2.94
N PHE A 184 -8.99 -5.60 3.85
CA PHE A 184 -9.28 -5.91 5.26
C PHE A 184 -9.18 -4.64 6.08
N LEU A 185 -10.28 -4.29 6.76
CA LEU A 185 -10.25 -3.28 7.81
C LEU A 185 -9.92 -4.00 9.12
N VAL A 186 -8.84 -3.61 9.78
CA VAL A 186 -8.40 -4.20 11.04
C VAL A 186 -8.23 -3.12 12.09
N GLU A 187 -8.25 -3.46 13.38
CA GLU A 187 -8.20 -2.43 14.43
C GLU A 187 -6.89 -1.64 14.43
N GLY A 188 -5.77 -2.30 14.13
CA GLY A 188 -4.48 -1.65 13.99
C GLY A 188 -3.34 -2.55 13.48
N GLU A 189 -2.12 -2.07 13.66
CA GLU A 189 -0.88 -2.66 13.13
C GLU A 189 -0.65 -4.11 13.59
N SER A 190 -0.97 -4.43 14.85
CA SER A 190 -0.76 -5.76 15.42
C SER A 190 -1.56 -6.83 14.67
N ASP A 191 -2.85 -6.57 14.44
CA ASP A 191 -3.77 -7.47 13.76
C ASP A 191 -3.33 -7.72 12.33
N GLU A 192 -2.96 -6.65 11.60
CA GLU A 192 -2.39 -6.76 10.26
C GLU A 192 -1.15 -7.66 10.27
N ALA A 193 -0.20 -7.40 11.18
CA ALA A 193 1.06 -8.14 11.22
C ALA A 193 0.83 -9.64 11.50
N ILE A 194 -0.08 -9.97 12.43
CA ILE A 194 -0.44 -11.36 12.75
C ILE A 194 -1.13 -12.03 11.55
N LEU A 195 -2.12 -11.37 10.93
CA LEU A 195 -2.85 -11.91 9.78
C LEU A 195 -1.92 -12.13 8.58
N ARG A 196 -0.96 -11.25 8.33
CA ARG A 196 0.03 -11.42 7.27
C ARG A 196 0.88 -12.68 7.47
N VAL A 197 1.33 -12.96 8.69
CA VAL A 197 2.08 -14.20 9.01
C VAL A 197 1.23 -15.44 8.74
N PHE A 198 -0.05 -15.43 9.13
CA PHE A 198 -0.95 -16.55 8.85
C PHE A 198 -1.25 -16.70 7.35
N MET A 199 -1.48 -15.60 6.63
CA MET A 199 -1.64 -15.61 5.17
C MET A 199 -0.44 -16.25 4.47
N GLU A 200 0.77 -15.84 4.85
CA GLU A 200 2.01 -16.40 4.29
C GLU A 200 2.09 -17.93 4.52
N LYS A 201 1.84 -18.39 5.75
CA LYS A 201 1.82 -19.82 6.11
C LYS A 201 0.77 -20.61 5.34
N LEU A 202 -0.38 -20.00 5.07
CA LEU A 202 -1.44 -20.61 4.28
C LEU A 202 -1.12 -20.63 2.77
N GLY A 203 -0.07 -19.92 2.33
CA GLY A 203 0.33 -19.81 0.92
C GLY A 203 -0.47 -18.76 0.16
N ILE A 204 -1.07 -17.82 0.87
CA ILE A 204 -2.02 -16.84 0.36
C ILE A 204 -1.25 -15.59 -0.03
N LYS A 205 -0.96 -15.49 -1.33
CA LYS A 205 -0.21 -14.38 -1.96
C LYS A 205 -1.12 -13.40 -2.70
N GLU A 206 -2.40 -13.39 -2.35
CA GLU A 206 -3.37 -12.57 -3.05
C GLU A 206 -3.18 -11.08 -2.77
N ASP A 207 -3.74 -10.29 -3.67
CA ASP A 207 -3.78 -8.84 -3.66
C ASP A 207 -4.77 -8.32 -2.60
N VAL A 208 -4.43 -8.57 -1.34
CA VAL A 208 -5.12 -8.09 -0.14
C VAL A 208 -4.37 -6.87 0.40
N VAL A 209 -5.10 -5.78 0.63
CA VAL A 209 -4.59 -4.62 1.33
C VAL A 209 -5.26 -4.49 2.69
N PHE A 210 -4.48 -4.12 3.70
CA PHE A 210 -4.96 -3.83 5.04
C PHE A 210 -5.11 -2.33 5.22
N LEU A 211 -6.16 -1.93 5.93
CA LEU A 211 -6.42 -0.55 6.31
C LEU A 211 -6.76 -0.50 7.80
N TRP A 212 -6.00 0.29 8.56
CA TRP A 212 -6.20 0.42 10.00
C TRP A 212 -7.40 1.30 10.29
N LEU A 213 -8.25 0.81 11.19
CA LEU A 213 -9.38 1.54 11.70
C LEU A 213 -8.94 2.57 12.74
N ASP A 214 -7.85 2.36 13.47
CA ASP A 214 -7.44 3.17 14.62
C ASP A 214 -8.58 3.32 15.66
N GLY A 215 -9.28 2.22 15.90
CA GLY A 215 -10.40 2.12 16.83
C GLY A 215 -11.77 1.93 16.16
N LYS A 216 -12.66 1.27 16.89
CA LYS A 216 -14.00 0.86 16.43
C LYS A 216 -14.96 2.00 16.09
N ASP A 217 -14.73 3.20 16.62
CA ASP A 217 -15.56 4.37 16.33
C ASP A 217 -15.46 4.77 14.85
N ASN A 218 -14.28 4.59 14.25
CA ASN A 218 -14.07 4.86 12.83
C ASN A 218 -14.84 3.89 11.92
N LEU A 219 -14.95 2.61 12.30
CA LEU A 219 -15.81 1.66 11.60
C LEU A 219 -17.28 2.07 11.67
N THR A 220 -17.73 2.49 12.86
CA THR A 220 -19.10 2.99 13.07
C THR A 220 -19.40 4.21 12.19
N GLU A 221 -18.46 5.15 12.08
CA GLU A 221 -18.60 6.31 11.20
C GLU A 221 -18.60 5.96 9.70
N ILE A 222 -17.83 4.94 9.29
CA ILE A 222 -17.90 4.41 7.92
C ILE A 222 -19.30 3.86 7.64
N LEU A 223 -19.80 2.99 8.53
CA LEU A 223 -21.08 2.29 8.35
C LEU A 223 -22.28 3.23 8.37
N LYS A 224 -22.23 4.33 9.12
CA LYS A 224 -23.26 5.39 9.09
C LYS A 224 -23.41 6.04 7.71
N ARG A 225 -22.35 6.06 6.91
CA ARG A 225 -22.33 6.72 5.59
C ARG A 225 -22.69 5.77 4.46
N ALA A 226 -22.20 4.54 4.50
CA ALA A 226 -22.47 3.53 3.48
C ALA A 226 -22.17 2.12 4.01
N PRO A 227 -22.86 1.08 3.49
CA PRO A 227 -22.44 -0.30 3.72
C PRO A 227 -21.04 -0.56 3.15
N LEU A 228 -20.31 -1.49 3.76
CA LEU A 228 -19.00 -1.90 3.24
C LEU A 228 -19.15 -2.56 1.87
N PRO A 229 -18.29 -2.21 0.88
CA PRO A 229 -18.29 -2.88 -0.42
C PRO A 229 -18.14 -4.40 -0.30
N PRO A 230 -18.65 -5.20 -1.26
CA PRO A 230 -18.61 -6.67 -1.17
C PRO A 230 -17.21 -7.29 -1.05
N ASN A 231 -16.18 -6.56 -1.47
CA ASN A 231 -14.79 -7.01 -1.38
C ASN A 231 -14.04 -6.46 -0.15
N VAL A 232 -14.74 -5.82 0.77
CA VAL A 232 -14.20 -5.28 2.02
C VAL A 232 -14.71 -6.16 3.16
N LEU A 233 -13.81 -6.60 4.03
CA LEU A 233 -14.15 -7.26 5.29
C LEU A 233 -13.60 -6.43 6.44
N ALA A 234 -14.44 -6.03 7.39
CA ALA A 234 -13.97 -5.52 8.67
C ALA A 234 -13.78 -6.67 9.65
N ILE A 235 -12.63 -6.69 10.32
CA ILE A 235 -12.25 -7.70 11.29
C ILE A 235 -12.01 -6.95 12.60
N VAL A 236 -12.83 -7.24 13.60
CA VAL A 236 -12.86 -6.49 14.87
C VAL A 236 -12.98 -7.43 16.05
N ASP A 237 -12.69 -6.91 17.23
CA ASP A 237 -12.92 -7.61 18.48
C ASP A 237 -14.41 -7.89 18.70
N ASN A 238 -14.71 -8.92 19.48
CA ASN A 238 -16.07 -9.35 19.78
C ASN A 238 -16.90 -8.31 20.55
N ASP A 239 -16.25 -7.29 21.13
CA ASP A 239 -16.93 -6.20 21.83
C ASP A 239 -17.47 -5.11 20.90
N TYR A 240 -17.37 -5.30 19.58
CA TYR A 240 -18.05 -4.47 18.60
C TYR A 240 -19.57 -4.76 18.58
N PRO A 241 -20.43 -3.75 18.80
CA PRO A 241 -21.86 -3.99 19.06
C PRO A 241 -22.70 -4.24 17.82
N GLN A 242 -22.22 -3.93 16.61
CA GLN A 242 -23.01 -4.01 15.39
C GLN A 242 -22.75 -5.31 14.62
N GLU A 243 -23.82 -5.89 14.08
CA GLU A 243 -23.77 -7.03 13.16
C GLU A 243 -23.95 -6.55 11.71
N SER A 244 -23.14 -7.04 10.78
CA SER A 244 -23.30 -6.76 9.35
C SER A 244 -22.61 -7.85 8.51
N LEU A 245 -23.08 -8.04 7.25
CA LEU A 245 -22.61 -9.11 6.35
C LEU A 245 -21.09 -9.09 6.10
N ASN A 246 -20.47 -7.92 6.18
CA ASN A 246 -19.04 -7.70 5.91
C ASN A 246 -18.26 -7.32 7.18
N ILE A 247 -18.77 -7.71 8.35
CA ILE A 247 -18.07 -7.55 9.64
C ILE A 247 -17.88 -8.94 10.23
N HIS A 248 -16.63 -9.30 10.45
CA HIS A 248 -16.23 -10.46 11.20
C HIS A 248 -15.82 -10.02 12.61
N LYS A 249 -16.43 -10.65 13.60
CA LYS A 249 -16.08 -10.50 15.01
C LYS A 249 -15.40 -11.76 15.48
N TRP A 250 -14.21 -11.64 16.05
CA TRP A 250 -13.47 -12.79 16.58
C TRP A 250 -14.31 -13.54 17.62
N LYS A 251 -14.65 -14.81 17.38
CA LYS A 251 -15.45 -15.61 18.33
C LYS A 251 -14.80 -15.71 19.70
N ARG A 252 -13.46 -15.69 19.77
CA ARG A 252 -12.70 -15.80 21.02
C ARG A 252 -12.49 -14.48 21.76
N GLY A 253 -12.78 -13.33 21.14
CA GLY A 253 -12.58 -12.03 21.76
C GLY A 253 -11.74 -11.11 20.89
N GLU A 254 -10.43 -11.36 20.82
CA GLU A 254 -9.44 -10.62 20.03
C GLU A 254 -8.50 -11.58 19.27
N ILE A 255 -7.72 -11.06 18.32
CA ILE A 255 -6.83 -11.92 17.51
C ILE A 255 -5.75 -12.61 18.36
N GLU A 256 -5.34 -12.01 19.48
CA GLU A 256 -4.36 -12.61 20.39
C GLU A 256 -4.86 -13.89 21.08
N ASP A 257 -6.18 -14.11 21.16
CA ASP A 257 -6.73 -15.36 21.70
C ASP A 257 -6.36 -16.58 20.85
N TYR A 258 -6.08 -16.38 19.56
CA TYR A 258 -5.61 -17.42 18.64
C TYR A 258 -4.09 -17.64 18.73
N LEU A 259 -3.37 -16.79 19.47
CA LEU A 259 -1.94 -16.93 19.72
C LEU A 259 -1.63 -17.72 21.00
N LEU A 260 -2.64 -18.13 21.76
CA LEU A 260 -2.52 -18.86 23.03
C LEU A 260 -2.15 -20.34 22.83
N VAL A 261 -1.10 -20.60 22.04
CA VAL A 261 -0.58 -21.94 21.74
C VAL A 261 0.68 -22.19 22.59
N PRO A 262 0.67 -23.17 23.53
CA PRO A 262 1.78 -23.42 24.46
C PRO A 262 3.14 -23.57 23.77
N ASP A 263 3.18 -24.33 22.67
CA ASP A 263 4.40 -24.58 21.89
C ASP A 263 4.95 -23.30 21.24
N ALA A 264 4.08 -22.38 20.81
CA ALA A 264 4.51 -21.14 20.18
C ALA A 264 5.08 -20.16 21.21
N ILE A 265 4.43 -20.06 22.37
CA ILE A 265 4.83 -19.19 23.48
C ILE A 265 6.16 -19.66 24.07
N SER A 266 6.30 -20.96 24.37
CA SER A 266 7.56 -21.52 24.90
C SER A 266 8.73 -21.29 23.93
N LYS A 267 8.55 -21.55 22.63
CA LYS A 267 9.58 -21.25 21.61
C LYS A 267 9.98 -19.78 21.57
N LEU A 268 9.03 -18.85 21.66
CA LEU A 268 9.34 -17.42 21.66
C LEU A 268 10.09 -17.00 22.94
N LEU A 269 9.72 -17.53 24.11
CA LEU A 269 10.40 -17.27 25.38
C LEU A 269 11.81 -17.86 25.38
N ASN A 270 12.00 -19.08 24.88
CA ASN A 270 13.31 -19.72 24.70
C ASN A 270 14.21 -18.89 23.77
N LYS A 271 13.66 -18.37 22.66
CA LYS A 271 14.41 -17.43 21.78
C LYS A 271 14.80 -16.12 22.46
N LYS A 272 14.10 -15.73 23.52
CA LYS A 272 14.42 -14.57 24.36
C LYS A 272 15.34 -14.91 25.55
N GLY A 273 15.82 -16.15 25.64
CA GLY A 273 16.75 -16.60 26.69
C GLY A 273 16.08 -17.03 27.99
N ILE A 274 14.77 -17.26 27.98
CA ILE A 274 14.03 -17.81 29.11
C ILE A 274 13.84 -19.30 28.86
N ASP A 275 14.44 -20.16 29.67
CA ASP A 275 14.25 -21.62 29.58
C ASP A 275 12.91 -22.01 30.20
N VAL A 276 11.92 -22.31 29.35
CA VAL A 276 10.57 -22.70 29.75
C VAL A 276 10.03 -23.78 28.82
N ASP A 277 9.45 -24.82 29.41
CA ASP A 277 8.84 -25.90 28.65
C ASP A 277 7.35 -25.65 28.34
N ARG A 278 6.80 -26.52 27.49
CA ARG A 278 5.41 -26.46 27.05
C ARG A 278 4.42 -26.59 28.21
N ASP A 279 4.70 -27.48 29.17
CA ASP A 279 3.76 -27.85 30.22
C ASP A 279 3.65 -26.74 31.27
N GLU A 280 4.74 -26.00 31.53
CA GLU A 280 4.71 -24.80 32.34
C GLU A 280 3.83 -23.70 31.72
N ILE A 281 3.92 -23.49 30.40
CA ILE A 281 3.05 -22.54 29.70
C ILE A 281 1.59 -22.98 29.76
N GLU A 282 1.31 -24.27 29.58
CA GLU A 282 -0.05 -24.80 29.66
C GLU A 282 -0.69 -24.54 31.03
N LYS A 283 0.06 -24.72 32.13
CA LYS A 283 -0.40 -24.37 33.48
C LYS A 283 -0.71 -22.88 33.63
N GLU A 284 0.12 -22.00 33.07
CA GLU A 284 -0.14 -20.56 33.13
C GLU A 284 -1.35 -20.14 32.31
N LEU A 285 -1.56 -20.75 31.14
CA LEU A 285 -2.76 -20.53 30.32
C LEU A 285 -4.02 -20.96 31.06
N GLN A 286 -4.00 -22.12 31.74
CA GLN A 286 -5.10 -22.56 32.59
C GLN A 286 -5.34 -21.61 33.77
N ARG A 287 -4.28 -21.15 34.43
CA ARG A 287 -4.39 -20.20 35.56
C ARG A 287 -5.01 -18.87 35.14
N LEU A 288 -4.76 -18.44 33.90
CA LEU A 288 -5.25 -17.18 33.34
C LEU A 288 -6.50 -17.37 32.46
N SER A 289 -7.11 -18.56 32.47
CA SER A 289 -8.29 -18.86 31.67
C SER A 289 -9.44 -17.93 32.05
N GLY A 290 -10.00 -17.22 31.07
CA GLY A 290 -11.07 -16.24 31.28
C GLY A 290 -10.64 -14.78 31.15
N ALA A 291 -9.34 -14.49 31.09
CA ALA A 291 -8.85 -13.19 30.62
C ALA A 291 -8.75 -13.15 29.09
N LYS A 292 -8.84 -11.95 28.49
CA LYS A 292 -8.58 -11.77 27.05
C LYS A 292 -7.14 -12.12 26.70
N GLY A 293 -6.88 -12.63 25.49
CA GLY A 293 -5.59 -13.17 25.05
C GLY A 293 -4.41 -12.22 25.26
N SER A 294 -4.59 -10.92 25.01
CA SER A 294 -3.56 -9.91 25.25
C SER A 294 -3.21 -9.74 26.73
N ALA A 295 -4.19 -9.88 27.63
CA ALA A 295 -3.96 -9.86 29.07
C ALA A 295 -3.27 -11.16 29.54
N VAL A 296 -3.66 -12.31 28.98
CA VAL A 296 -3.00 -13.60 29.22
C VAL A 296 -1.52 -13.55 28.83
N LEU A 297 -1.23 -13.12 27.60
CA LEU A 297 0.15 -12.99 27.09
C LEU A 297 0.97 -12.00 27.91
N LYS A 298 0.39 -10.85 28.30
CA LYS A 298 1.05 -9.91 29.24
C LYS A 298 1.36 -10.58 30.58
N GLY A 299 0.43 -11.36 31.14
CA GLY A 299 0.62 -12.09 32.39
C GLY A 299 1.77 -13.09 32.32
N ILE A 300 1.83 -13.88 31.24
CA ILE A 300 2.88 -14.86 31.00
C ILE A 300 4.24 -14.16 30.84
N PHE A 301 4.35 -13.14 29.99
CA PHE A 301 5.62 -12.45 29.78
C PHE A 301 6.11 -11.77 31.06
N LYS A 302 5.20 -11.17 31.83
CA LYS A 302 5.51 -10.50 33.09
C LYS A 302 6.06 -11.47 34.14
N LYS A 303 5.59 -12.72 34.18
CA LYS A 303 6.14 -13.78 35.07
C LYS A 303 7.65 -13.95 34.89
N TYR A 304 8.15 -13.77 33.67
CA TYR A 304 9.57 -13.91 33.32
C TYR A 304 10.31 -12.57 33.17
N GLY A 305 9.76 -11.48 33.74
CA GLY A 305 10.40 -10.16 33.69
C GLY A 305 10.39 -9.50 32.31
N LEU A 306 9.52 -9.94 31.41
CA LEU A 306 9.39 -9.40 30.05
C LEU A 306 8.10 -8.58 29.89
N ASN A 307 8.11 -7.68 28.92
CA ASN A 307 6.91 -6.97 28.47
C ASN A 307 6.44 -7.54 27.13
N TYR A 308 5.19 -8.00 27.08
CA TYR A 308 4.53 -8.37 25.81
C TYR A 308 4.17 -7.10 25.03
N LEU A 309 4.78 -6.96 23.84
CA LEU A 309 4.49 -5.86 22.92
C LEU A 309 3.71 -6.42 21.72
N LYS A 310 2.40 -6.15 21.64
CA LYS A 310 1.48 -6.68 20.62
C LYS A 310 2.07 -6.69 19.20
N VAL A 311 2.46 -5.53 18.69
CA VAL A 311 3.05 -5.34 17.34
C VAL A 311 4.35 -6.15 17.11
N ARG A 312 5.19 -6.29 18.14
CA ARG A 312 6.49 -6.99 18.01
C ARG A 312 6.38 -8.50 18.22
N ASP A 313 5.67 -8.90 19.26
CA ASP A 313 5.66 -10.27 19.77
C ASP A 313 4.49 -11.08 19.20
N GLY A 314 3.36 -10.46 18.87
CA GLY A 314 2.20 -11.10 18.24
C GLY A 314 2.54 -11.82 16.92
N PRO A 315 3.09 -11.15 15.90
CA PRO A 315 3.49 -11.82 14.65
C PRO A 315 4.56 -12.90 14.88
N ARG A 316 5.47 -12.72 15.85
CA ARG A 316 6.48 -13.74 16.19
C ARG A 316 5.87 -14.98 16.85
N LEU A 317 4.81 -14.84 17.64
CA LEU A 317 4.05 -15.98 18.13
C LEU A 317 3.38 -16.70 16.95
N ALA A 318 2.73 -15.94 16.06
CA ALA A 318 2.11 -16.50 14.86
C ALA A 318 3.11 -17.28 13.99
N GLU A 319 4.37 -16.83 13.89
CA GLU A 319 5.46 -17.52 13.18
C GLU A 319 5.74 -18.92 13.75
N TYR A 320 5.56 -19.14 15.05
CA TYR A 320 5.79 -20.44 15.69
C TYR A 320 4.60 -21.39 15.65
N ILE A 321 3.40 -20.88 15.35
CA ILE A 321 2.21 -21.72 15.15
C ILE A 321 2.35 -22.45 13.82
N SER A 322 2.25 -23.78 13.86
CA SER A 322 2.38 -24.58 12.64
C SER A 322 1.10 -24.46 11.81
N LYS A 323 1.18 -24.68 10.48
CA LYS A 323 0.03 -24.53 9.58
C LYS A 323 -1.20 -25.35 10.00
N LYS A 324 -0.99 -26.54 10.57
CA LYS A 324 -2.05 -27.43 11.06
C LYS A 324 -2.70 -26.97 12.37
N ASP A 325 -2.03 -26.08 13.10
CA ASP A 325 -2.48 -25.54 14.38
C ASP A 325 -3.07 -24.13 14.23
N ILE A 326 -3.11 -23.58 13.01
CA ILE A 326 -3.83 -22.33 12.73
C ILE A 326 -5.33 -22.63 12.88
N ASP A 327 -5.99 -21.86 13.73
CA ASP A 327 -7.41 -22.02 14.02
C ASP A 327 -8.28 -21.88 12.76
N GLU A 328 -9.34 -22.68 12.69
CA GLU A 328 -10.25 -22.71 11.54
C GLU A 328 -10.87 -21.34 11.27
N GLU A 329 -11.16 -20.53 12.30
CA GLU A 329 -11.71 -19.19 12.12
C GLU A 329 -10.71 -18.24 11.44
N ILE A 330 -9.43 -18.29 11.80
CA ILE A 330 -8.38 -17.54 11.12
C ILE A 330 -8.32 -17.96 9.64
N VAL A 331 -8.41 -19.26 9.39
CA VAL A 331 -8.45 -19.80 8.02
C VAL A 331 -9.69 -19.31 7.28
N GLU A 332 -10.87 -19.28 7.90
CA GLU A 332 -12.12 -18.79 7.33
C GLU A 332 -12.05 -17.29 7.01
N VAL A 333 -11.55 -16.46 7.92
CA VAL A 333 -11.41 -15.01 7.73
C VAL A 333 -10.45 -14.72 6.58
N ILE A 334 -9.31 -15.39 6.54
CA ILE A 334 -8.37 -15.24 5.44
C ILE A 334 -8.98 -15.80 4.15
N LYS A 335 -9.71 -16.92 4.21
CA LYS A 335 -10.41 -17.53 3.06
C LYS A 335 -11.66 -16.77 2.61
N PHE A 336 -12.22 -15.87 3.42
CA PHE A 336 -13.28 -14.96 2.99
C PHE A 336 -12.82 -14.16 1.76
N ALA A 337 -11.51 -13.92 1.64
CA ALA A 337 -10.90 -13.36 0.44
C ALA A 337 -11.21 -14.17 -0.85
N TYR A 338 -11.49 -15.46 -0.74
CA TYR A 338 -11.59 -16.41 -1.85
C TYR A 338 -13.03 -16.73 -2.27
N ALA A 339 -13.99 -16.72 -1.34
CA ALA A 339 -15.32 -17.29 -1.57
C ALA A 339 -16.26 -16.42 -2.43
N GLN A 340 -16.00 -15.12 -2.57
CA GLN A 340 -16.88 -14.16 -3.28
C GLN A 340 -16.59 -14.04 -4.80
N ASN A 341 -16.09 -15.11 -5.45
CA ASN A 341 -15.86 -15.16 -6.90
C ASN A 341 -16.80 -16.14 -7.63
N PHE A 342 -17.97 -16.44 -7.05
CA PHE A 342 -19.00 -17.27 -7.66
C PHE A 342 -20.30 -16.51 -7.87
#